data_AF-A0A7R9Y6D4-F1
#
_entry.id   AF-A0A7R9Y6D4-F1
#
_cell.length_a   1.000
_cell.length_b   1.000
_cell.length_c   1.000
_cell.angle_alpha   90.00
_cell.angle_beta   90.00
_cell.angle_gamma   90.00
#
_symmetry.space_group_name_H-M   'P 1'
#
loop_
_entity.id
_entity.type
_entity.pdbx_description
1 polymer ?
#
loop_
_entity_poly.entity_id
_entity_poly.type
_entity_poly.pdbx_seq_one_letter_code
_entity_poly.pdbx_strand_id
1 'polypeptide(L)'
;KAAEAAAEAAKPHPRELNPHLGGGGGGGSGGAAAGVGDGGASWRLKALKRARERAAREGQSLEEVVAVRHDSVAELAAPRGGRAAHAYAHRHAARDRERARARAAADGGGADAGGE
;
A
#
# COMPACT_ATOMS: atom_id res chain seq x y z
N LYS A 1 -39.07 -9.30 17.94
CA LYS A 1 -39.36 -10.30 16.87
C LYS A 1 -39.29 -9.53 15.56
N ALA A 2 -38.20 -9.61 14.79
CA ALA A 2 -37.92 -10.66 13.80
C ALA A 2 -39.10 -10.81 12.83
N ALA A 3 -38.99 -10.71 11.51
CA ALA A 3 -37.88 -10.48 10.59
C ALA A 3 -38.55 -10.19 9.23
N GLU A 4 -38.10 -9.21 8.46
CA GLU A 4 -38.49 -9.12 7.05
C GLU A 4 -37.42 -8.34 6.26
N ALA A 5 -37.28 -8.69 4.99
CA ALA A 5 -36.35 -8.17 3.99
C ALA A 5 -34.92 -8.75 4.03
N ALA A 6 -34.83 -10.08 3.92
CA ALA A 6 -33.77 -10.69 3.13
C ALA A 6 -34.20 -10.70 1.65
N ALA A 7 -33.26 -10.36 0.77
CA ALA A 7 -33.32 -10.42 -0.70
C ALA A 7 -33.72 -9.11 -1.42
N GLU A 8 -32.77 -8.18 -1.57
CA GLU A 8 -32.75 -7.27 -2.72
C GLU A 8 -31.30 -6.81 -3.01
N ALA A 9 -30.77 -7.26 -4.15
CA ALA A 9 -29.72 -6.61 -4.96
C ALA A 9 -28.31 -6.35 -4.36
N ALA A 10 -27.48 -7.40 -4.29
CA ALA A 10 -26.04 -7.25 -4.49
C ALA A 10 -25.75 -7.02 -5.99
N LYS A 11 -26.06 -5.82 -6.49
CA LYS A 11 -25.59 -5.36 -7.80
C LYS A 11 -24.13 -4.95 -7.66
N PRO A 12 -23.19 -5.53 -8.44
CA PRO A 12 -21.80 -5.13 -8.34
C PRO A 12 -21.68 -3.64 -8.67
N HIS A 13 -21.05 -2.91 -7.76
CA HIS A 13 -20.85 -1.47 -7.92
C HIS A 13 -19.93 -1.26 -9.14
N PRO A 14 -20.17 -0.28 -10.03
CA PRO A 14 -19.34 -0.04 -11.22
C PRO A 14 -17.90 0.42 -10.93
N ARG A 15 -17.45 0.31 -9.66
CA ARG A 15 -16.08 0.51 -9.21
C ARG A 15 -15.41 -0.78 -8.73
N GLU A 16 -16.09 -1.91 -8.87
CA GLU A 16 -15.47 -3.21 -8.62
C GLU A 16 -14.41 -3.48 -9.68
N LEU A 17 -13.25 -3.91 -9.19
CA LEU A 17 -11.99 -4.06 -9.89
C LEU A 17 -12.14 -4.70 -11.28
N ASN A 18 -11.37 -4.17 -12.24
CA ASN A 18 -11.18 -4.70 -13.59
C ASN A 18 -11.33 -6.23 -13.68
N PRO A 19 -12.36 -6.75 -14.40
CA PRO A 19 -12.67 -8.18 -14.51
C PRO A 19 -11.58 -9.06 -15.13
N HIS A 20 -10.53 -8.46 -15.69
CA HIS A 20 -9.38 -9.15 -16.28
C HIS A 20 -8.25 -9.39 -15.25
N LEU A 21 -8.48 -9.04 -13.98
CA LEU A 21 -7.63 -9.48 -12.87
C LEU A 21 -8.14 -10.86 -12.41
N GLY A 22 -7.78 -11.88 -13.20
CA GLY A 22 -8.11 -13.27 -12.92
C GLY A 22 -7.62 -13.71 -11.53
N GLY A 23 -8.49 -14.47 -10.86
CA GLY A 23 -8.33 -15.21 -9.61
C GLY A 23 -6.93 -15.22 -9.00
N GLY A 24 -6.76 -14.41 -7.97
CA GLY A 24 -5.53 -14.34 -7.18
C GLY A 24 -5.67 -13.38 -6.01
N GLY A 25 -6.82 -13.42 -5.33
CA GLY A 25 -7.04 -12.73 -4.06
C GLY A 25 -6.27 -13.40 -2.93
N GLY A 26 -4.96 -13.56 -3.08
CA GLY A 26 -4.06 -13.90 -1.99
C GLY A 26 -3.89 -12.66 -1.14
N GLY A 27 -4.41 -12.70 0.09
CA GLY A 27 -4.17 -11.68 1.10
C GLY A 27 -2.67 -11.51 1.32
N GLY A 28 -2.08 -10.54 0.63
CA GLY A 28 -0.72 -10.11 0.86
C GLY A 28 -0.69 -9.32 2.15
N SER A 29 -0.33 -10.01 3.24
CA SER A 29 0.24 -9.43 4.46
C SER A 29 0.99 -8.14 4.13
N GLY A 30 0.52 -7.01 4.67
CA GLY A 30 1.24 -5.76 4.98
C GLY A 30 2.49 -5.40 4.17
N GLY A 31 2.55 -5.77 2.89
CA GLY A 31 3.70 -5.60 2.05
C GLY A 31 3.77 -4.14 1.73
N ALA A 32 4.68 -3.44 2.41
CA ALA A 32 5.03 -2.05 2.16
C ALA A 32 4.89 -1.79 0.66
N ALA A 33 3.85 -1.02 0.28
CA ALA A 33 3.51 -0.75 -1.10
C ALA A 33 4.80 -0.34 -1.81
N ALA A 34 5.32 -1.25 -2.65
CA ALA A 34 6.62 -1.09 -3.25
C ALA A 34 6.59 0.13 -4.17
N GLY A 35 7.12 1.23 -3.65
CA GLY A 35 7.70 2.32 -4.43
C GLY A 35 6.72 3.21 -5.20
N VAL A 36 5.87 3.98 -4.49
CA VAL A 36 5.43 5.27 -5.04
C VAL A 36 5.44 6.33 -3.92
N GLY A 37 6.45 7.21 -3.97
CA GLY A 37 6.47 8.47 -3.21
C GLY A 37 7.23 8.44 -1.87
N ASP A 38 8.38 9.15 -1.83
CA ASP A 38 9.09 9.69 -0.66
C ASP A 38 9.34 8.77 0.56
N GLY A 39 9.09 7.46 0.48
CA GLY A 39 9.25 6.52 1.59
C GLY A 39 8.44 6.89 2.85
N GLY A 40 7.44 7.77 2.70
CA GLY A 40 6.66 8.34 3.79
C GLY A 40 7.28 9.51 4.56
N ALA A 41 8.40 10.10 4.12
CA ALA A 41 9.00 11.24 4.82
C ALA A 41 8.04 12.45 4.89
N SER A 42 7.31 12.72 3.80
CA SER A 42 6.28 13.77 3.73
C SER A 42 5.14 13.62 4.75
N TRP A 43 4.68 12.39 5.07
CA TRP A 43 3.62 12.22 6.07
C TRP A 43 4.17 12.34 7.50
N ARG A 44 5.41 11.88 7.73
CA ARG A 44 6.07 11.96 9.04
C ARG A 44 6.35 13.40 9.46
N LEU A 45 6.90 14.21 8.56
CA LEU A 45 7.10 15.64 8.79
C LEU A 45 5.77 16.35 9.12
N LYS A 46 4.70 16.03 8.38
CA LYS A 46 3.36 16.56 8.66
C LYS A 46 2.80 16.07 9.99
N ALA A 47 3.00 14.80 10.34
CA ALA A 47 2.56 14.23 11.61
C ALA A 47 3.30 14.88 12.80
N LEU A 48 4.61 15.10 12.69
CA LEU A 48 5.40 15.80 13.70
C LEU A 48 4.93 17.25 13.87
N LYS A 49 4.68 17.96 12.78
CA LYS A 49 4.12 19.33 12.83
C LYS A 49 2.76 19.36 13.54
N ARG A 50 1.85 18.43 13.19
CA ARG A 50 0.53 18.28 13.84
C ARG A 50 0.65 17.97 15.33
N ALA A 51 1.60 17.11 15.70
CA ALA A 51 1.83 16.77 17.10
C ALA A 51 2.33 17.97 17.90
N ARG A 52 3.23 18.79 17.33
CA ARG A 52 3.69 20.05 17.95
C ARG A 52 2.57 21.05 18.13
N GLU A 53 1.75 21.25 17.11
CA GLU A 53 0.59 22.14 17.19
C GLU A 53 -0.39 21.71 18.28
N ARG A 54 -0.62 20.39 18.40
CA ARG A 54 -1.51 19.84 19.41
C ARG A 54 -0.94 19.92 20.82
N ALA A 55 0.34 19.62 21.00
CA ALA A 55 1.06 19.79 22.26
C ALA A 55 0.98 21.25 22.75
N ALA A 56 1.22 22.23 21.86
CA ALA A 56 1.10 23.65 22.18
C ALA A 56 -0.34 24.08 22.53
N ARG A 57 -1.34 23.49 21.88
CA ARG A 57 -2.76 23.79 22.13
C ARG A 57 -3.29 23.19 23.43
N GLU A 58 -2.85 21.98 23.76
CA GLU A 58 -3.36 21.21 24.91
C GLU A 58 -2.46 21.33 26.14
N GLY A 59 -1.30 22.01 26.03
CA GLY A 59 -0.34 22.17 27.12
C GLY A 59 0.36 20.86 27.50
N GLN A 60 0.36 19.88 26.60
CA GLN A 60 0.94 18.54 26.82
C GLN A 60 2.35 18.45 26.24
N SER A 61 3.10 17.43 26.68
CA SER A 61 4.39 17.12 26.08
C SER A 61 4.24 16.61 24.64
N LEU A 62 5.20 16.91 23.78
CA LEU A 62 5.20 16.41 22.39
C LEU A 62 5.28 14.89 22.37
N GLU A 63 6.04 14.33 23.31
CA GLU A 63 6.28 12.91 23.50
C GLU A 63 4.97 12.17 23.80
N GLU A 64 4.11 12.68 24.69
CA GLU A 64 2.80 12.07 24.95
C GLU A 64 1.89 12.10 23.73
N VAL A 65 1.80 13.25 23.04
CA VAL A 65 0.94 13.40 21.87
C VAL A 65 1.36 12.45 20.75
N VAL A 66 2.67 12.25 20.58
CA VAL A 66 3.24 11.34 19.60
C VAL A 66 3.04 9.88 20.03
N ALA A 67 3.29 9.53 21.29
CA ALA A 67 3.16 8.16 21.80
C ALA A 67 1.74 7.60 21.64
N VAL A 68 0.71 8.44 21.77
CA VAL A 68 -0.70 8.01 21.60
C VAL A 68 -1.01 7.51 20.18
N ARG A 69 -0.26 7.93 19.16
CA ARG A 69 -0.63 7.69 17.76
C ARG A 69 0.46 7.14 16.85
N HIS A 70 1.72 7.39 17.20
CA HIS A 70 2.88 7.20 16.33
C HIS A 70 4.08 6.61 17.07
N ASP A 71 3.86 6.08 18.28
CA ASP A 71 4.83 5.37 19.13
C ASP A 71 5.99 6.23 19.67
N SER A 72 6.82 6.83 18.82
CA SER A 72 7.99 7.60 19.24
C SER A 72 8.32 8.79 18.32
N VAL A 73 8.76 9.89 18.94
CA VAL A 73 9.25 11.08 18.23
C VAL A 73 10.49 10.75 17.39
N ALA A 74 11.35 9.86 17.90
CA ALA A 74 12.56 9.43 17.19
C ALA A 74 12.22 8.68 15.90
N GLU A 75 11.15 7.87 15.90
CA GLU A 75 10.74 7.13 14.70
C GLU A 75 10.10 8.05 13.64
N LEU A 76 9.38 9.08 14.08
CA LEU A 76 8.87 10.14 13.21
C LEU A 76 9.97 11.00 12.61
N ALA A 77 11.03 11.28 13.37
CA ALA A 77 12.14 12.13 12.96
C ALA A 77 13.27 11.36 12.25
N ALA A 78 13.29 10.03 12.32
CA ALA A 78 14.36 9.21 11.75
C ALA A 78 14.45 9.39 10.23
N PRO A 79 15.63 9.73 9.69
CA PRO A 79 15.83 9.76 8.25
C PRO A 79 15.68 8.34 7.69
N ARG A 80 14.78 8.15 6.73
CA ARG A 80 14.72 6.88 6.00
C ARG A 80 15.72 6.91 4.86
N GLY A 81 16.54 5.87 4.79
CA GLY A 81 17.47 5.67 3.69
C GLY A 81 16.70 5.50 2.38
N GLY A 82 17.01 6.33 1.39
CA GLY A 82 16.44 6.25 0.05
C GLY A 82 16.19 7.64 -0.54
N ARG A 83 16.72 7.88 -1.75
CA ARG A 83 16.37 9.07 -2.53
C ARG A 83 14.91 8.96 -2.96
N ALA A 84 14.19 10.08 -2.99
CA ALA A 84 12.85 10.14 -3.55
C ALA A 84 12.81 9.45 -4.92
N ALA A 85 11.79 8.62 -5.15
CA ALA A 85 11.65 7.87 -6.38
C ALA A 85 11.58 8.82 -7.60
N HIS A 86 12.11 8.38 -8.73
CA HIS A 86 12.09 9.15 -9.98
C HIS A 86 10.65 9.56 -10.38
N ALA A 87 10.47 10.72 -11.03
CA ALA A 87 9.15 11.21 -11.44
C ALA A 87 8.37 10.20 -12.30
N TYR A 88 9.09 9.41 -13.09
CA TYR A 88 8.53 8.34 -13.93
C TYR A 88 8.70 6.93 -13.33
N ALA A 89 8.98 6.80 -12.03
CA ALA A 89 9.18 5.51 -11.36
C ALA A 89 8.01 4.55 -11.58
N HIS A 90 6.78 5.06 -11.65
CA HIS A 90 5.60 4.26 -11.98
C HIS A 90 5.68 3.61 -13.38
N ARG A 91 6.26 4.30 -14.37
CA ARG A 91 6.47 3.76 -15.73
C ARG A 91 7.55 2.69 -15.74
N HIS A 92 8.64 2.91 -15.00
CA HIS A 92 9.70 1.91 -14.83
C HIS A 92 9.13 0.66 -14.17
N ALA A 93 8.40 0.80 -13.06
CA ALA A 93 7.73 -0.32 -12.39
C ALA A 93 6.70 -1.05 -13.25
N ALA A 94 5.99 -0.35 -14.15
CA ALA A 94 5.08 -0.99 -15.11
C ALA A 94 5.86 -1.85 -16.13
N ARG A 95 6.92 -1.29 -16.72
CA ARG A 95 7.80 -1.99 -17.69
C ARG A 95 8.52 -3.17 -17.05
N ASP A 96 8.98 -3.04 -15.81
CA ASP A 96 9.68 -4.12 -15.11
C ASP A 96 8.73 -5.30 -14.82
N ARG A 97 7.49 -5.01 -14.45
CA ARG A 97 6.43 -6.03 -14.29
C ARG A 97 6.12 -6.75 -15.60
N GLU A 98 6.05 -6.01 -16.71
CA GLU A 98 5.85 -6.58 -18.03
C GLU A 98 7.01 -7.51 -18.43
N ARG A 99 8.26 -7.06 -18.25
CA ARG A 99 9.45 -7.89 -18.49
C ARG A 99 9.49 -9.13 -17.61
N ALA A 100 9.13 -9.02 -16.34
CA ALA A 100 9.07 -10.16 -15.42
C ALA A 100 8.01 -11.18 -15.86
N ARG A 101 6.84 -10.71 -16.31
CA ARG A 101 5.79 -11.58 -16.88
C ARG A 101 6.25 -12.28 -18.15
N ALA A 102 6.92 -11.56 -19.06
CA ALA A 102 7.46 -12.14 -20.29
C ALA A 102 8.53 -13.20 -20.01
N ARG A 103 9.42 -12.99 -19.04
CA ARG A 103 10.40 -13.99 -18.59
C ARG A 103 9.73 -15.23 -18.00
N ALA A 104 8.77 -15.04 -17.09
CA ALA A 104 8.02 -16.14 -16.49
C ALA A 104 7.26 -16.96 -17.53
N ALA A 105 6.71 -16.33 -18.56
CA ALA A 105 6.04 -17.03 -19.67
C ALA A 105 7.01 -17.83 -20.56
N ALA A 106 8.25 -17.34 -20.75
CA ALA A 106 9.28 -18.05 -21.50
C ALA A 106 9.82 -19.27 -20.73
N ASP A 107 9.95 -19.16 -19.41
CA ASP A 107 10.45 -20.23 -18.55
C ASP A 107 9.38 -21.31 -18.25
N GLY A 108 8.08 -20.97 -18.35
CA GLY A 108 6.95 -21.87 -18.12
C GLY A 108 6.47 -22.68 -19.34
N GLY A 109 7.04 -22.45 -20.53
CA GLY A 109 6.62 -23.10 -21.79
C GLY A 109 7.30 -24.44 -22.11
N GLY A 110 8.02 -25.05 -21.15
CA GLY A 110 8.89 -26.21 -21.40
C GLY A 110 8.45 -27.53 -20.76
N ALA A 111 7.19 -27.70 -20.33
CA ALA A 111 6.75 -28.90 -19.61
C ALA A 111 5.32 -29.34 -19.98
N ASP A 112 5.02 -29.57 -21.27
CA ASP A 112 3.93 -30.47 -21.68
C ASP A 112 4.09 -30.85 -23.17
N ALA A 113 4.99 -31.78 -23.47
CA ALA A 113 5.04 -32.44 -24.77
C ALA A 113 5.75 -33.80 -24.63
N GLY A 114 5.01 -34.80 -24.15
CA GLY A 114 5.49 -36.19 -24.10
C GLY A 114 4.60 -37.07 -23.24
N GLY A 115 3.59 -37.69 -23.85
CA GLY A 115 2.69 -38.63 -23.18
C GLY A 115 1.85 -39.39 -24.21
N GLU A 116 2.53 -40.33 -24.86
CA GLU A 116 2.09 -41.62 -25.44
C GLU A 116 0.79 -41.71 -26.27
#